data_AF-A0A072TE32-F1
#
_entry.id   AF-A0A072TE32-F1
#
_cell.length_a   1.000
_cell.length_b   1.000
_cell.length_c   1.000
_cell.angle_alpha   90.00
_cell.angle_beta   90.00
_cell.angle_gamma   90.00
#
_symmetry.space_group_name_H-M   'P 1'
#
loop_
_entity.id
_entity.type
_entity.pdbx_description
1 polymer ?
#
loop_
_entity_poly.entity_id
_entity_poly.type
_entity_poly.pdbx_seq_one_letter_code
_entity_poly.pdbx_strand_id
1 'polypeptide(L)'
;PAIHWASPTGSEVQEVVRRTGMSARAATRYLGLADPTGRQIRRWIANQAAIPYSARALSCPRLHHEVDEPMLIREQGRQVKLLRVQRSTETGRNRQLLIGAFRAGDEVPRALLELLSVEEHTSLNRWLAVYHASSELARARPTLASASAQLEGIVTAIDTAADTLTPAAADQLWAQLQGVAAALRRGGHPRLRRAPTVHAPQPGQRDLVDELAVVDSEFRTP
;
A
#
# COMPACT_ATOMS: atom_id res chain seq x y z
N PRO A 1 7.58 -1.40 -6.02
CA PRO A 1 7.53 -0.14 -6.80
C PRO A 1 6.40 0.79 -6.30
N ALA A 2 6.67 2.06 -6.00
CA ALA A 2 5.63 3.09 -5.70
C ALA A 2 4.59 3.33 -6.83
N ILE A 3 4.59 2.50 -7.88
CA ILE A 3 3.44 2.14 -8.71
C ILE A 3 2.28 1.51 -7.89
N HIS A 4 2.55 1.03 -6.65
CA HIS A 4 1.59 0.40 -5.73
C HIS A 4 1.26 1.24 -4.49
N TRP A 5 1.78 2.47 -4.38
CA TRP A 5 1.22 3.43 -3.45
C TRP A 5 -0.17 3.82 -3.94
N ALA A 6 -1.13 3.95 -3.03
CA ALA A 6 -2.41 4.56 -3.34
C ALA A 6 -2.11 5.89 -4.04
N SER A 7 -2.65 6.07 -5.25
CA SER A 7 -2.45 7.32 -5.97
C SER A 7 -3.05 8.41 -5.09
N PRO A 8 -2.27 9.43 -4.68
CA PRO A 8 -2.82 10.47 -3.82
C PRO A 8 -4.03 11.09 -4.51
N THR A 9 -5.02 11.44 -3.74
CA THR A 9 -6.19 12.17 -4.20
C THR A 9 -5.81 13.64 -4.43
N GLY A 10 -6.57 14.34 -5.26
CA GLY A 10 -6.37 15.78 -5.48
C GLY A 10 -6.37 16.59 -4.19
N SER A 11 -7.16 16.20 -3.19
CA SER A 11 -7.19 16.81 -1.86
C SER A 11 -5.90 16.59 -1.07
N GLU A 12 -5.27 15.42 -1.18
CA GLU A 12 -3.97 15.16 -0.54
C GLU A 12 -2.86 15.99 -1.18
N VAL A 13 -2.89 16.17 -2.51
CA VAL A 13 -1.96 17.07 -3.20
C VAL A 13 -2.16 18.52 -2.76
N GLN A 14 -3.41 18.96 -2.66
CA GLN A 14 -3.74 20.31 -2.18
C GLN A 14 -3.23 20.54 -0.76
N GLU A 15 -3.42 19.57 0.13
CA GLU A 15 -3.00 19.66 1.53
C GLU A 15 -1.47 19.73 1.66
N VAL A 16 -0.73 18.96 0.85
CA VAL A 16 0.74 19.08 0.83
C VAL A 16 1.19 20.46 0.32
N VAL A 17 0.62 20.94 -0.78
CA VAL A 17 0.97 22.25 -1.35
C VAL A 17 0.67 23.36 -0.34
N ARG A 18 -0.44 23.26 0.40
CA ARG A 18 -0.82 24.17 1.47
C ARG A 18 0.18 24.13 2.64
N ARG A 19 0.54 22.94 3.14
CA ARG A 19 1.46 22.77 4.28
C ARG A 19 2.88 23.23 3.99
N THR A 20 3.34 23.05 2.75
CA THR A 20 4.67 23.47 2.31
C THR A 20 4.77 24.96 1.98
N GLY A 21 3.64 25.70 2.01
CA GLY A 21 3.60 27.11 1.63
C GLY A 21 3.93 27.37 0.16
N MET A 22 3.98 26.32 -0.67
CA MET A 22 4.35 26.44 -2.08
C MET A 22 3.17 26.91 -2.91
N SER A 23 3.42 27.79 -3.89
CA SER A 23 2.46 27.98 -4.98
C SER A 23 2.52 26.79 -5.95
N ALA A 24 1.45 26.53 -6.72
CA ALA A 24 1.45 25.49 -7.75
C ALA A 24 2.63 25.62 -8.75
N ARG A 25 3.06 26.85 -9.03
CA ARG A 25 4.22 27.15 -9.88
C ARG A 25 5.55 26.78 -9.20
N ALA A 26 5.65 26.99 -7.88
CA ALA A 26 6.82 26.60 -7.09
C ALA A 26 6.91 25.07 -6.96
N ALA A 27 5.79 24.41 -6.67
CA ALA A 27 5.70 22.95 -6.59
C ALA A 27 6.11 22.27 -7.91
N THR A 28 5.71 22.84 -9.04
CA THR A 28 6.10 22.36 -10.38
C THR A 28 7.61 22.43 -10.60
N ARG A 29 8.25 23.55 -10.23
CA ARG A 29 9.72 23.70 -10.32
C ARG A 29 10.44 22.72 -9.40
N TYR A 30 9.94 22.55 -8.18
CA TYR A 30 10.49 21.62 -7.21
C TYR A 30 10.42 20.17 -7.71
N LEU A 31 9.31 19.78 -8.34
CA LEU A 31 9.10 18.45 -8.92
C LEU A 31 9.78 18.24 -10.29
N GLY A 32 10.36 19.28 -10.90
CA GLY A 32 10.99 19.18 -12.22
C GLY A 32 10.01 18.84 -13.35
N LEU A 33 8.75 19.28 -13.27
CA LEU A 33 7.75 19.03 -14.31
C LEU A 33 8.00 19.92 -15.55
N ALA A 34 7.68 19.38 -16.73
CA ALA A 34 7.94 20.03 -18.01
C ALA A 34 7.13 21.33 -18.23
N ASP A 35 5.92 21.44 -17.66
CA ASP A 35 5.08 22.63 -17.76
C ASP A 35 5.26 23.55 -16.54
N PRO A 36 5.99 24.68 -16.65
CA PRO A 36 6.30 25.56 -15.53
C PRO A 36 5.10 26.40 -15.03
N THR A 37 3.93 26.33 -15.69
CA THR A 37 2.78 27.20 -15.36
C THR A 37 1.98 26.74 -14.14
N GLY A 38 2.27 25.55 -13.60
CA GLY A 38 1.53 24.95 -12.48
C GLY A 38 0.11 24.52 -12.85
N ARG A 39 -0.23 24.47 -14.14
CA ARG A 39 -1.50 23.94 -14.63
C ARG A 39 -1.61 22.44 -14.32
N GLN A 40 -0.51 21.70 -14.44
CA GLN A 40 -0.48 20.27 -14.16
C GLN A 40 -0.81 19.95 -12.68
N ILE A 41 -0.26 20.72 -11.74
CA ILE A 41 -0.60 20.62 -10.30
C ILE A 41 -2.10 20.90 -10.05
N ARG A 42 -2.66 21.94 -10.68
CA ARG A 42 -4.08 22.29 -10.54
C ARG A 42 -5.00 21.21 -11.09
N ARG A 43 -4.61 20.58 -12.21
CA ARG A 43 -5.35 19.43 -12.76
C ARG A 43 -5.31 18.22 -11.83
N TRP A 44 -4.22 18.00 -11.11
CA TRP A 44 -4.15 16.95 -10.08
C TRP A 44 -5.06 17.26 -8.90
N ILE A 45 -5.05 18.49 -8.39
CA ILE A 45 -5.94 18.94 -7.32
C ILE A 45 -7.41 18.75 -7.72
N ALA A 46 -7.76 19.03 -8.98
CA ALA A 46 -9.10 18.83 -9.52
C ALA A 46 -9.44 17.38 -9.90
N ASN A 47 -8.54 16.40 -9.66
CA ASN A 47 -8.65 15.01 -10.11
C ASN A 47 -8.87 14.84 -11.64
N GLN A 48 -8.44 15.81 -12.44
CA GLN A 48 -8.58 15.83 -13.91
C GLN A 48 -7.35 15.27 -14.65
N ALA A 49 -6.33 14.83 -13.92
CA ALA A 49 -5.14 14.18 -14.46
C ALA A 49 -4.56 13.20 -13.43
N ALA A 50 -4.05 12.08 -13.91
CA ALA A 50 -3.36 11.11 -13.06
C ALA A 50 -2.05 11.70 -12.51
N ILE A 51 -1.75 11.37 -11.25
CA ILE A 51 -0.55 11.86 -10.56
C ILE A 51 0.61 10.88 -10.82
N PRO A 52 1.66 11.32 -11.54
CA PRO A 52 2.80 10.48 -11.87
C PRO A 52 3.63 10.15 -10.63
N TYR A 53 4.34 9.04 -10.71
CA TYR A 53 5.18 8.48 -9.64
C TYR A 53 6.11 9.51 -8.97
N SER A 54 6.77 10.36 -9.76
CA SER A 54 7.70 11.39 -9.28
C SER A 54 7.04 12.44 -8.37
N ALA A 55 5.73 12.65 -8.51
CA ALA A 55 4.97 13.61 -7.69
C ALA A 55 4.41 12.99 -6.41
N ARG A 56 4.50 11.66 -6.22
CA ARG A 56 4.00 10.96 -5.04
C ARG A 56 4.90 11.11 -3.81
N ALA A 57 6.13 11.61 -3.99
CA ALA A 57 7.05 11.93 -2.88
C ALA A 57 6.56 13.09 -1.99
N LEU A 58 5.61 13.89 -2.49
CA LEU A 58 5.01 15.01 -1.77
C LEU A 58 4.27 14.62 -0.48
N SER A 59 3.72 13.40 -0.39
CA SER A 59 2.95 12.95 0.79
C SER A 59 3.81 12.50 1.97
N CYS A 60 5.14 12.63 1.90
CA CYS A 60 6.03 12.27 3.01
C CYS A 60 6.00 13.36 4.11
N PRO A 61 5.56 13.05 5.37
CA PRO A 61 5.38 14.05 6.43
C PRO A 61 6.67 14.68 6.98
N ARG A 62 7.85 14.29 6.49
CA ARG A 62 9.17 14.66 7.04
C ARG A 62 10.03 15.52 6.09
N LEU A 63 9.40 16.24 5.15
CA LEU A 63 10.11 17.11 4.20
C LEU A 63 10.52 18.49 4.75
N HIS A 64 10.35 18.72 6.06
CA HIS A 64 10.82 19.94 6.71
C HIS A 64 11.88 19.61 7.76
N HIS A 65 13.10 19.32 7.31
CA HIS A 65 14.26 19.86 7.99
C HIS A 65 15.30 20.28 6.95
N GLU A 66 15.77 21.49 7.16
CA GLU A 66 16.68 22.29 6.38
C GLU A 66 18.07 21.65 6.33
N VAL A 67 18.27 20.68 5.43
CA VAL A 67 19.59 20.26 4.95
C VAL A 67 19.39 19.81 3.51
N ASP A 68 20.19 20.34 2.60
CA ASP A 68 20.24 19.92 1.20
C ASP A 68 20.17 18.39 1.11
N GLU A 69 19.09 17.80 0.57
CA GLU A 69 19.04 16.35 0.38
C GLU A 69 20.25 15.97 -0.51
N PRO A 70 21.27 15.29 0.05
CA PRO A 70 22.55 15.17 -0.63
C PRO A 70 22.45 14.25 -1.84
N MET A 71 21.35 13.50 -1.97
CA MET A 71 21.22 12.38 -2.88
C MET A 71 19.90 12.39 -3.65
N LEU A 72 19.99 12.29 -4.98
CA LEU A 72 18.90 11.99 -5.88
C LEU A 72 19.02 10.55 -6.38
N ILE A 73 17.92 9.80 -6.29
CA ILE A 73 17.84 8.43 -6.79
C ILE A 73 16.94 8.44 -8.03
N ARG A 74 17.48 7.98 -9.17
CA ARG A 74 16.73 7.92 -10.45
C ARG A 74 16.55 6.49 -10.92
N GLU A 75 15.31 6.12 -11.16
CA GLU A 75 14.93 4.82 -11.73
C GLU A 75 14.81 4.94 -13.26
N GLN A 76 15.59 4.16 -14.00
CA GLN A 76 15.53 4.03 -15.46
C GLN A 76 15.27 2.55 -15.79
N GLY A 77 13.99 2.19 -15.88
CA GLY A 77 13.58 0.79 -15.99
C GLY A 77 14.01 0.01 -14.74
N ARG A 78 14.88 -1.00 -14.91
CA ARG A 78 15.47 -1.75 -13.79
C ARG A 78 16.79 -1.16 -13.30
N GLN A 79 17.34 -0.13 -13.94
CA GLN A 79 18.58 0.47 -13.50
C GLN A 79 18.31 1.62 -12.53
N VAL A 80 19.00 1.64 -11.41
CA VAL A 80 18.94 2.70 -10.40
C VAL A 80 20.24 3.49 -10.49
N LYS A 81 20.14 4.81 -10.64
CA LYS A 81 21.27 5.73 -10.67
C LYS A 81 21.26 6.58 -9.40
N LEU A 82 22.42 6.66 -8.76
CA LEU A 82 22.64 7.42 -7.54
C LEU A 82 23.40 8.69 -7.89
N LEU A 83 22.81 9.84 -7.58
CA LEU A 83 23.34 11.15 -7.93
C LEU A 83 23.53 11.97 -6.66
N ARG A 84 24.73 12.51 -6.46
CA ARG A 84 24.99 13.50 -5.40
C ARG A 84 24.57 14.88 -5.88
N VAL A 85 23.88 15.64 -5.04
CA VAL A 85 23.59 17.05 -5.28
C VAL A 85 24.61 17.87 -4.50
N GLN A 86 25.38 18.69 -5.21
CA GLN A 86 26.32 19.64 -4.60
C GLN A 86 25.93 21.06 -4.99
N ARG A 87 25.82 21.95 -4.00
CA ARG A 87 25.74 23.39 -4.25
C ARG A 87 27.11 23.91 -4.67
N SER A 88 27.19 24.53 -5.84
CA SER A 88 28.36 25.32 -6.21
C SER A 88 28.43 26.56 -5.33
N THR A 89 29.51 26.70 -4.56
CA THR A 89 29.79 27.89 -3.73
C THR A 89 30.02 29.15 -4.57
N GLU A 90 30.38 28.98 -5.84
CA GLU A 90 30.75 30.04 -6.78
C GLU A 90 29.56 30.59 -7.57
N THR A 91 28.57 29.73 -7.90
CA THR A 91 27.40 30.13 -8.73
C THR A 91 26.06 29.97 -8.02
N GLY A 92 26.05 29.39 -6.81
CA GLY A 92 24.83 29.08 -6.05
C GLY A 92 23.94 28.00 -6.67
N ARG A 93 24.33 27.41 -7.81
CA ARG A 93 23.55 26.41 -8.54
C ARG A 93 23.87 25.00 -8.07
N ASN A 94 22.84 24.17 -8.03
CA ASN A 94 22.97 22.75 -7.68
C ASN A 94 23.52 21.99 -8.89
N ARG A 95 24.63 21.27 -8.70
CA ARG A 95 25.20 20.33 -9.66
C ARG A 95 24.89 18.90 -9.23
N GLN A 96 24.54 18.06 -10.20
CA GLN A 96 24.29 16.64 -9.98
C GLN A 96 25.53 15.85 -10.45
N LEU A 97 26.10 15.04 -9.56
CA LEU A 97 27.25 14.17 -9.84
C LEU A 97 26.80 12.71 -9.76
N LEU A 98 27.00 11.93 -10.82
CA LEU A 98 26.70 10.50 -10.79
C LEU A 98 27.72 9.78 -9.90
N ILE A 99 27.25 9.16 -8.82
CA ILE A 99 28.06 8.35 -7.92
C ILE A 99 28.23 6.94 -8.49
N GLY A 100 27.13 6.37 -9.01
CA GLY A 100 27.14 5.08 -9.66
C GLY A 100 25.73 4.58 -9.98
N ALA A 101 25.66 3.35 -10.47
CA ALA A 101 24.41 2.71 -10.83
C ALA A 101 24.41 1.22 -10.49
N PHE A 102 23.24 0.69 -10.17
CA PHE A 102 23.03 -0.74 -9.93
C PHE A 102 21.67 -1.17 -10.47
N ARG A 103 21.37 -2.47 -10.44
CA ARG A 103 20.07 -3.00 -10.87
C ARG A 103 19.14 -3.17 -9.67
N ALA A 104 17.92 -2.67 -9.83
CA ALA A 104 16.87 -2.80 -8.85
C ALA A 104 16.51 -4.29 -8.67
N GLY A 105 16.66 -4.77 -7.43
CA GLY A 105 16.43 -6.17 -7.05
C GLY A 105 17.70 -7.02 -6.91
N ASP A 106 18.86 -6.52 -7.36
CA ASP A 106 20.16 -7.14 -7.10
C ASP A 106 20.78 -6.50 -5.85
N GLU A 107 21.81 -7.15 -5.29
CA GLU A 107 22.58 -6.57 -4.18
C GLU A 107 23.32 -5.31 -4.64
N VAL A 108 23.34 -4.26 -3.82
CA VAL A 108 24.06 -3.03 -4.14
C VAL A 108 25.57 -3.31 -4.07
N PRO A 109 26.36 -3.02 -5.12
CA PRO A 109 27.79 -3.30 -5.11
C PRO A 109 28.49 -2.63 -3.92
N ARG A 110 29.33 -3.36 -3.19
CA ARG A 110 30.05 -2.82 -2.02
C ARG A 110 30.88 -1.58 -2.36
N ALA A 111 31.57 -1.59 -3.50
CA ALA A 111 32.34 -0.44 -3.98
C ALA A 111 31.47 0.82 -4.18
N LEU A 112 30.18 0.67 -4.50
CA LEU A 112 29.25 1.78 -4.60
C LEU A 112 28.84 2.29 -3.23
N LEU A 113 28.64 1.40 -2.26
CA LEU A 113 28.34 1.77 -0.87
C LEU A 113 29.50 2.55 -0.26
N GLU A 114 30.75 2.13 -0.47
CA GLU A 114 31.94 2.81 0.05
C GLU A 114 32.10 4.27 -0.43
N LEU A 115 31.47 4.64 -1.56
CA LEU A 115 31.49 6.01 -2.09
C LEU A 115 30.43 6.94 -1.47
N LEU A 116 29.46 6.39 -0.73
CA LEU A 116 28.33 7.12 -0.15
C LEU A 116 28.66 7.64 1.25
N SER A 117 28.21 8.86 1.55
CA SER A 117 28.21 9.39 2.92
C SER A 117 27.19 8.64 3.80
N VAL A 118 27.24 8.85 5.12
CA VAL A 118 26.26 8.26 6.06
C VAL A 118 24.83 8.70 5.75
N GLU A 119 24.63 9.95 5.36
CA GLU A 119 23.31 10.49 4.98
C GLU A 119 22.81 9.90 3.66
N GLU A 120 23.71 9.71 2.69
CA GLU A 120 23.38 9.08 1.41
C GLU A 120 23.05 7.60 1.58
N HIS A 121 23.80 6.88 2.45
CA HIS A 121 23.46 5.51 2.84
C HIS A 121 22.07 5.43 3.46
N THR A 122 21.74 6.36 4.35
CA THR A 122 20.42 6.41 5.00
C THR A 122 19.32 6.65 3.96
N SER A 123 19.56 7.53 3.00
CA SER A 123 18.63 7.83 1.90
C SER A 123 18.44 6.61 0.97
N LEU A 124 19.53 5.93 0.61
CA LEU A 124 19.49 4.70 -0.18
C LEU A 124 18.75 3.57 0.54
N ASN A 125 19.04 3.33 1.82
CA ASN A 125 18.39 2.29 2.62
C ASN A 125 16.88 2.54 2.75
N ARG A 126 16.47 3.81 2.91
CA ARG A 126 15.05 4.19 2.92
C ARG A 126 14.38 3.88 1.58
N TRP A 127 15.03 4.21 0.47
CA TRP A 127 14.53 3.90 -0.86
C TRP A 127 14.46 2.37 -1.09
N LEU A 128 15.48 1.61 -0.69
CA LEU A 128 15.52 0.15 -0.82
C LEU A 128 14.39 -0.52 -0.04
N ALA A 129 14.15 -0.11 1.21
CA ALA A 129 13.06 -0.66 2.02
C ALA A 129 11.70 -0.49 1.33
N VAL A 130 11.44 0.70 0.78
CA VAL A 130 10.25 0.98 -0.02
C VAL A 130 10.22 0.12 -1.29
N TYR A 131 11.34 0.01 -2.01
CA TYR A 131 11.43 -0.77 -3.24
C TYR A 131 11.12 -2.25 -2.99
N HIS A 132 11.70 -2.85 -1.94
CA HIS A 132 11.53 -4.25 -1.59
C HIS A 132 10.10 -4.59 -1.20
N ALA A 133 9.53 -3.92 -0.19
CA ALA A 133 8.15 -4.15 0.26
C ALA A 133 7.16 -4.07 -0.90
N SER A 134 7.43 -3.14 -1.79
CA SER A 134 6.57 -2.85 -2.91
C SER A 134 6.78 -3.85 -4.05
N SER A 135 7.99 -4.40 -4.22
CA SER A 135 8.27 -5.50 -5.16
C SER A 135 7.66 -6.82 -4.69
N GLU A 136 7.61 -7.07 -3.39
CA GLU A 136 6.90 -8.23 -2.81
C GLU A 136 5.40 -8.19 -3.15
N LEU A 137 4.76 -7.02 -3.00
CA LEU A 137 3.37 -6.82 -3.42
C LEU A 137 3.17 -7.07 -4.94
N ALA A 138 4.10 -6.56 -5.77
CA ALA A 138 4.04 -6.77 -7.21
C ALA A 138 4.10 -8.27 -7.57
N ARG A 139 4.93 -9.04 -6.87
CA ARG A 139 5.08 -10.50 -7.06
C ARG A 139 3.85 -11.28 -6.58
N ALA A 140 3.19 -10.83 -5.51
CA ALA A 140 2.02 -11.51 -4.95
C ALA A 140 0.73 -11.27 -5.77
N ARG A 141 0.62 -10.12 -6.45
CA ARG A 141 -0.57 -9.73 -7.22
C ARG A 141 -1.08 -10.74 -8.25
N PRO A 142 -0.27 -11.31 -9.15
CA PRO A 142 -0.76 -12.26 -10.13
C PRO A 142 -1.36 -13.51 -9.47
N THR A 143 -0.72 -14.03 -8.42
CA THR A 143 -1.23 -15.18 -7.65
C THR A 143 -2.59 -14.87 -7.02
N LEU A 144 -2.76 -13.68 -6.45
CA LEU A 144 -4.05 -13.25 -5.90
C LEU A 144 -5.12 -13.10 -6.99
N ALA A 145 -4.75 -12.60 -8.17
CA ALA A 145 -5.67 -12.48 -9.30
C ALA A 145 -6.14 -13.86 -9.81
N SER A 146 -5.29 -14.88 -9.78
CA SER A 146 -5.64 -16.25 -10.15
C SER A 146 -6.26 -17.08 -9.02
N ALA A 147 -6.27 -16.57 -7.78
CA ALA A 147 -6.61 -17.36 -6.61
C ALA A 147 -8.04 -17.93 -6.64
N SER A 148 -9.03 -17.15 -7.11
CA SER A 148 -10.42 -17.63 -7.19
C SER A 148 -10.56 -18.83 -8.12
N ALA A 149 -10.01 -18.72 -9.33
CA ALA A 149 -10.05 -19.81 -10.31
C ALA A 149 -9.29 -21.06 -9.83
N GLN A 150 -8.19 -20.88 -9.10
CA GLN A 150 -7.46 -21.99 -8.48
C GLN A 150 -8.30 -22.70 -7.41
N LEU A 151 -9.02 -21.94 -6.56
CA LEU A 151 -9.90 -22.52 -5.54
C LEU A 151 -11.08 -23.26 -6.17
N GLU A 152 -11.69 -22.71 -7.21
CA GLU A 152 -12.75 -23.40 -7.98
C GLU A 152 -12.23 -24.71 -8.58
N GLY A 153 -11.04 -24.70 -9.19
CA GLY A 153 -10.40 -25.91 -9.70
C GLY A 153 -10.14 -26.97 -8.62
N ILE A 154 -9.74 -26.56 -7.42
CA ILE A 154 -9.57 -27.47 -6.27
C ILE A 154 -10.92 -28.09 -5.87
N VAL A 155 -12.00 -27.29 -5.80
CA VAL A 155 -13.34 -27.81 -5.47
C VAL A 155 -13.79 -28.85 -6.50
N THR A 156 -13.67 -28.53 -7.80
CA THR A 156 -14.02 -29.49 -8.87
C THR A 156 -13.19 -30.77 -8.79
N ALA A 157 -11.90 -30.67 -8.47
CA ALA A 157 -11.04 -31.84 -8.31
C ALA A 157 -11.45 -32.71 -7.12
N ILE A 158 -11.82 -32.10 -5.98
CA ILE A 158 -12.33 -32.81 -4.80
C ILE A 158 -13.64 -33.52 -5.11
N ASP A 159 -14.58 -32.83 -5.78
CA ASP A 159 -15.88 -33.42 -6.15
C ASP A 159 -15.72 -34.62 -7.10
N THR A 160 -14.76 -34.54 -8.03
CA THR A 160 -14.47 -35.61 -8.99
C THR A 160 -13.77 -36.81 -8.33
N ALA A 161 -12.89 -36.56 -7.36
CA ALA A 161 -12.04 -37.57 -6.74
C ALA A 161 -12.52 -38.00 -5.34
N ALA A 162 -13.77 -37.68 -4.97
CA ALA A 162 -14.30 -37.82 -3.62
C ALA A 162 -14.08 -39.22 -3.02
N ASP A 163 -14.31 -40.27 -3.82
CA ASP A 163 -14.17 -41.67 -3.38
C ASP A 163 -12.72 -42.13 -3.20
N THR A 164 -11.74 -41.33 -3.66
CA THR A 164 -10.30 -41.63 -3.60
C THR A 164 -9.54 -40.76 -2.60
N LEU A 165 -10.21 -39.79 -1.97
CA LEU A 165 -9.58 -38.84 -1.06
C LEU A 165 -9.27 -39.50 0.30
N THR A 166 -7.98 -39.60 0.62
CA THR A 166 -7.56 -40.14 1.92
C THR A 166 -7.84 -39.14 3.06
N PRO A 167 -8.12 -39.62 4.29
CA PRO A 167 -8.30 -38.74 5.45
C PRO A 167 -7.12 -37.79 5.69
N ALA A 168 -5.88 -38.28 5.53
CA ALA A 168 -4.68 -37.47 5.70
C ALA A 168 -4.57 -36.33 4.66
N ALA A 169 -4.94 -36.60 3.40
CA ALA A 169 -4.98 -35.57 2.36
C ALA A 169 -6.09 -34.53 2.64
N ALA A 170 -7.24 -34.98 3.13
CA ALA A 170 -8.33 -34.09 3.54
C ALA A 170 -7.91 -33.17 4.71
N ASP A 171 -7.23 -33.71 5.72
CA ASP A 171 -6.70 -32.94 6.85
C ASP A 171 -5.68 -31.88 6.40
N GLN A 172 -4.80 -32.24 5.45
CA GLN A 172 -3.83 -31.29 4.89
C GLN A 172 -4.53 -30.15 4.14
N LEU A 173 -5.56 -30.44 3.34
CA LEU A 173 -6.36 -29.42 2.64
C LEU A 173 -7.06 -28.49 3.65
N TRP A 174 -7.64 -29.03 4.71
CA TRP A 174 -8.24 -28.23 5.78
C TRP A 174 -7.21 -27.34 6.46
N ALA A 175 -6.02 -27.85 6.79
CA ALA A 175 -4.95 -27.05 7.38
C ALA A 175 -4.51 -25.88 6.47
N GLN A 176 -4.41 -26.11 5.17
CA GLN A 176 -4.10 -25.05 4.19
C GLN A 176 -5.19 -23.99 4.14
N LEU A 177 -6.48 -24.38 4.14
CA LEU A 177 -7.60 -23.45 4.19
C LEU A 177 -7.61 -22.60 5.47
N GLN A 178 -7.25 -23.18 6.60
CA GLN A 178 -7.08 -22.42 7.85
C GLN A 178 -5.91 -21.43 7.77
N GLY A 179 -4.82 -21.81 7.11
CA GLY A 179 -3.69 -20.92 6.80
C GLY A 179 -4.12 -19.71 5.97
N VAL A 180 -4.91 -19.92 4.91
CA VAL A 180 -5.48 -18.83 4.08
C VAL A 180 -6.38 -17.93 4.92
N ALA A 181 -7.27 -18.51 5.74
CA ALA A 181 -8.15 -17.74 6.63
C ALA A 181 -7.37 -16.91 7.66
N ALA A 182 -6.26 -17.43 8.19
CA ALA A 182 -5.37 -16.70 9.08
C ALA A 182 -4.64 -15.55 8.35
N ALA A 183 -4.21 -15.76 7.10
CA ALA A 183 -3.60 -14.72 6.28
C ALA A 183 -4.58 -13.58 5.97
N LEU A 184 -5.81 -13.90 5.59
CA LEU A 184 -6.88 -12.91 5.34
C LEU A 184 -7.21 -12.09 6.59
N ARG A 185 -7.30 -12.74 7.77
CA ARG A 185 -7.51 -12.05 9.05
C ARG A 185 -6.37 -11.08 9.37
N ARG A 186 -5.10 -11.51 9.21
CA ARG A 186 -3.93 -10.63 9.37
C ARG A 186 -3.95 -9.45 8.39
N GLY A 187 -4.48 -9.66 7.19
CA GLY A 187 -4.67 -8.62 6.17
C GLY A 187 -5.85 -7.68 6.40
N GLY A 188 -6.57 -7.77 7.51
CA GLY A 188 -7.72 -6.90 7.81
C GLY A 188 -9.02 -7.31 7.11
N HIS A 189 -9.08 -8.52 6.55
CA HIS A 189 -10.28 -9.08 5.91
C HIS A 189 -10.82 -10.26 6.75
N PRO A 190 -11.37 -10.01 7.96
CA PRO A 190 -11.97 -11.08 8.75
C PRO A 190 -13.17 -11.65 8.00
N ARG A 191 -13.29 -13.00 8.03
CA ARG A 191 -14.49 -13.68 7.54
C ARG A 191 -15.70 -13.09 8.26
N LEU A 192 -16.66 -12.52 7.51
CA LEU A 192 -17.92 -12.06 8.08
C LEU A 192 -18.54 -13.26 8.82
N ARG A 193 -18.75 -13.11 10.13
CA ARG A 193 -19.45 -14.11 10.93
C ARG A 193 -20.77 -14.38 10.23
N ARG A 194 -21.02 -15.64 9.84
CA ARG A 194 -22.35 -16.08 9.44
C ARG A 194 -23.27 -15.59 10.56
N ALA A 195 -24.26 -14.75 10.23
CA ALA A 195 -25.24 -14.33 11.22
C ALA A 195 -25.71 -15.59 11.95
N PRO A 196 -25.82 -15.56 13.30
CA PRO A 196 -26.36 -16.70 14.01
C PRO A 196 -27.66 -17.09 13.29
N THR A 197 -27.80 -18.36 12.92
CA THR A 197 -29.09 -18.85 12.47
C THR A 197 -30.05 -18.53 13.60
N VAL A 198 -30.88 -17.50 13.44
CA VAL A 198 -31.98 -17.27 14.36
C VAL A 198 -32.83 -18.50 14.18
N HIS A 199 -32.78 -19.42 15.15
CA HIS A 199 -33.73 -20.52 15.19
C HIS A 199 -35.10 -19.87 15.21
N ALA A 200 -35.86 -20.03 14.12
CA ALA A 200 -37.26 -19.64 14.12
C ALA A 200 -37.92 -20.37 15.30
N PRO A 201 -38.62 -19.67 16.20
CA PRO A 201 -39.27 -20.32 17.33
C PRO A 201 -40.19 -21.42 16.81
N GLN A 202 -40.07 -22.62 17.37
CA GLN A 202 -40.95 -23.72 17.03
C GLN A 202 -42.40 -23.34 17.41
N PRO A 203 -43.41 -23.72 16.60
CA PRO A 203 -44.80 -23.41 16.92
C PRO A 203 -45.17 -23.97 18.31
N GLY A 204 -45.43 -23.08 19.27
CA GLY A 204 -45.85 -23.45 20.62
C GLY A 204 -44.88 -23.07 21.77
N GLN A 205 -43.68 -22.55 21.49
CA GLN A 205 -42.84 -21.97 22.55
C GLN A 205 -43.24 -20.51 22.81
N ARG A 206 -43.89 -20.25 23.95
CA ARG A 206 -44.07 -18.88 24.48
C ARG A 206 -42.79 -18.45 25.18
N ASP A 207 -42.29 -17.28 24.82
CA ASP A 207 -41.09 -16.70 25.42
C ASP A 207 -41.45 -16.07 26.78
N LEU A 208 -40.74 -16.46 27.84
CA LEU A 208 -41.01 -16.01 29.22
C LEU A 208 -40.81 -14.50 29.38
N VAL A 209 -40.09 -13.87 28.45
CA VAL A 209 -39.83 -12.41 28.43
C VAL A 209 -41.08 -11.63 28.01
N ASP A 210 -41.95 -12.18 27.17
CA ASP A 210 -43.23 -11.55 26.80
C ASP A 210 -44.27 -11.67 27.93
N GLU A 211 -44.26 -12.75 28.72
CA GLU A 211 -45.17 -12.89 29.87
C GLU A 211 -44.83 -11.91 31.02
N LEU A 212 -43.55 -11.61 31.25
CA LEU A 212 -43.13 -10.64 32.27
C LEU A 212 -43.52 -9.19 31.92
N ALA A 213 -43.60 -8.84 30.63
CA ALA A 213 -44.04 -7.51 30.19
C ALA A 213 -45.55 -7.28 30.36
N VAL A 214 -46.37 -8.35 30.30
CA VAL A 214 -47.81 -8.27 30.53
C VAL A 214 -48.12 -8.04 32.02
N VAL A 215 -47.39 -8.72 32.92
CA VAL A 215 -47.61 -8.60 34.38
C VAL A 215 -47.25 -7.20 34.89
N ASP A 216 -46.21 -6.56 34.36
CA ASP A 216 -45.82 -5.20 34.76
C ASP A 216 -46.80 -4.11 34.27
N SER A 217 -47.62 -4.42 33.25
CA SER A 217 -48.61 -3.50 32.70
C SER A 217 -49.97 -3.53 33.43
N GLU A 218 -50.29 -4.63 34.13
CA GLU A 218 -51.54 -4.75 34.90
C GLU A 218 -51.45 -4.11 36.31
N PHE A 219 -50.24 -3.90 36.84
CA PHE A 219 -50.04 -3.23 38.15
C PHE A 219 -49.81 -1.72 38.06
N ARG A 220 -49.95 -1.12 36.87
CA ARG A 220 -49.79 0.32 36.66
C ARG A 220 -50.98 0.94 35.94
N THR A 221 -52.09 1.06 36.66
CA THR A 221 -53.14 2.05 36.36
C THR A 221 -53.17 3.09 37.50
N PRO A 222 -53.55 4.35 37.21
CA PRO A 222 -53.08 5.57 37.90
C PRO A 222 -53.42 5.68 39.39
#